data_AF-A0A973YR53-F1
#
_entry.id   AF-A0A973YR53-F1
#
_cell.length_a   1.000
_cell.length_b   1.000
_cell.length_c   1.000
_cell.angle_alpha   90.00
_cell.angle_beta   90.00
_cell.angle_gamma   90.00
#
_symmetry.space_group_name_H-M   'P 1'
#
loop_
_entity.id
_entity.type
_entity.pdbx_description
1 polymer ?
#
loop_
_entity_poly.entity_id
_entity_poly.type
_entity_poly.pdbx_seq_one_letter_code
_entity_poly.pdbx_strand_id
1 'polypeptide(L)'
;MSQSQPSRAPVLRDLEDHDAFLQRHIGPNDAEVRHMLDALGYDSLDALTDAIVPGRIKSPAPLALPSPMTEVDALAKIRAIASKNRVFRSFIGQGYYGTHTPNVILRNI
;
A
#
# COMPACT_ATOMS: atom_id res chain seq x y z
N MET A 1 -19.17 -39.60 0.49
CA MET A 1 -20.26 -38.59 0.54
C MET A 1 -19.63 -37.22 0.29
N SER A 2 -19.57 -36.82 -0.99
CA SER A 2 -18.97 -35.56 -1.43
C SER A 2 -20.08 -34.50 -1.47
N GLN A 3 -20.10 -33.58 -0.51
CA GLN A 3 -21.01 -32.43 -0.58
C GLN A 3 -20.31 -31.31 -1.38
N SER A 4 -20.79 -31.12 -2.61
CA SER A 4 -20.48 -29.94 -3.42
C SER A 4 -21.15 -28.72 -2.80
N GLN A 5 -20.36 -27.80 -2.23
CA GLN A 5 -20.87 -26.52 -1.77
C GLN A 5 -21.19 -25.60 -2.96
N PRO A 6 -22.31 -24.86 -2.94
CA PRO A 6 -22.69 -23.98 -4.03
C PRO A 6 -21.75 -22.78 -4.11
N SER A 7 -21.24 -22.51 -5.32
CA SER A 7 -20.49 -21.31 -5.67
C SER A 7 -21.29 -20.06 -5.31
N ARG A 8 -20.89 -19.33 -4.26
CA ARG A 8 -21.45 -18.03 -3.92
C ARG A 8 -21.12 -17.04 -5.04
N ALA A 9 -22.13 -16.37 -5.58
CA ALA A 9 -21.91 -15.29 -6.54
C ALA A 9 -21.07 -14.18 -5.89
N PRO A 10 -20.05 -13.64 -6.59
CA PRO A 10 -19.21 -12.57 -6.05
C PRO A 10 -20.09 -11.36 -5.71
N VAL A 11 -19.83 -10.75 -4.55
CA VAL A 11 -20.49 -9.48 -4.21
C VAL A 11 -19.77 -8.35 -4.94
N LEU A 12 -20.44 -7.21 -5.17
CA LEU A 12 -19.88 -6.09 -5.92
C LEU A 12 -18.47 -5.69 -5.45
N ARG A 13 -18.25 -5.73 -4.12
CA ARG A 13 -16.96 -5.43 -3.49
C ARG A 13 -15.82 -6.36 -3.93
N ASP A 14 -16.11 -7.62 -4.24
CA ASP A 14 -15.10 -8.57 -4.73
C ASP A 14 -14.65 -8.24 -6.16
N LEU A 15 -15.39 -7.39 -6.87
CA LEU A 15 -15.10 -6.96 -8.25
C LEU A 15 -14.38 -5.59 -8.31
N GLU A 16 -14.23 -4.90 -7.18
CA GLU A 16 -13.71 -3.52 -7.11
C GLU A 16 -12.16 -3.43 -7.01
N ASP A 17 -11.46 -4.56 -7.14
CA ASP A 17 -9.99 -4.70 -7.14
C ASP A 17 -9.26 -3.73 -6.18
N HIS A 18 -9.63 -3.79 -4.91
CA HIS A 18 -9.06 -2.93 -3.87
C HIS A 18 -7.55 -3.11 -3.66
N ASP A 19 -6.99 -4.20 -4.19
CA ASP A 19 -5.57 -4.56 -4.07
C ASP A 19 -4.75 -4.15 -5.32
N ALA A 20 -5.36 -3.48 -6.30
CA ALA A 20 -4.69 -3.00 -7.53
C ALA A 20 -3.46 -2.10 -7.27
N PHE A 21 -3.35 -1.50 -6.08
CA PHE A 21 -2.15 -0.79 -5.67
C PHE A 21 -0.94 -1.72 -5.49
N LEU A 22 -1.15 -2.89 -4.86
CA LEU A 22 -0.08 -3.85 -4.56
C LEU A 22 0.62 -4.31 -5.82
N GLN A 23 -0.14 -4.61 -6.88
CA GLN A 23 0.40 -5.05 -8.17
C GLN A 23 1.23 -3.98 -8.90
N ARG A 24 1.00 -2.70 -8.62
CA ARG A 24 1.78 -1.59 -9.21
C ARG A 24 2.95 -1.15 -8.33
N HIS A 25 2.89 -1.47 -7.04
CA HIS A 25 3.92 -1.16 -6.07
C HIS A 25 4.97 -2.26 -5.97
N ILE A 26 4.54 -3.53 -5.98
CA ILE A 26 5.40 -4.71 -5.93
C ILE A 26 5.74 -5.08 -7.38
N GLY A 27 7.01 -4.90 -7.74
CA GLY A 27 7.49 -5.16 -9.10
C GLY A 27 7.43 -6.64 -9.50
N PRO A 28 8.02 -7.56 -8.70
CA PRO A 28 8.06 -8.98 -9.05
C PRO A 28 6.66 -9.60 -9.06
N ASN A 29 6.31 -10.26 -10.17
CA ASN A 29 5.12 -11.10 -10.25
C ASN A 29 5.39 -12.51 -9.68
N ASP A 30 4.35 -13.33 -9.57
CA ASP A 30 4.43 -14.68 -8.98
C ASP A 30 5.43 -15.61 -9.69
N ALA A 31 5.68 -15.44 -10.99
CA ALA A 31 6.68 -16.23 -11.71
C ALA A 31 8.10 -15.76 -11.39
N GLU A 32 8.32 -14.46 -11.30
CA GLU A 32 9.60 -13.87 -10.91
C GLU A 32 9.94 -14.19 -9.44
N VAL A 33 8.95 -14.11 -8.54
CA VAL A 33 9.09 -14.50 -7.13
C VAL A 33 9.52 -15.96 -7.02
N ARG A 34 8.86 -16.87 -7.75
CA ARG A 34 9.24 -18.28 -7.77
C ARG A 34 10.66 -18.49 -8.30
N HIS A 35 11.02 -17.84 -9.41
CA HIS A 35 12.37 -17.92 -9.96
C HIS A 35 13.46 -17.48 -8.97
N MET A 36 13.21 -16.38 -8.25
CA MET A 36 14.14 -15.88 -7.23
C MET A 36 14.22 -16.83 -6.02
N LEU A 37 13.09 -17.38 -5.58
CA LEU A 37 13.03 -18.35 -4.49
C LEU A 37 13.80 -19.64 -4.82
N ASP A 38 13.65 -20.15 -6.05
CA ASP A 38 14.38 -21.32 -6.53
C ASP A 38 15.90 -21.08 -6.53
N ALA A 39 16.33 -19.88 -6.97
CA ALA A 39 17.74 -19.50 -6.96
C ALA A 39 18.34 -19.43 -5.54
N LEU A 40 17.50 -19.13 -4.55
CA LEU A 40 17.89 -19.07 -3.14
C LEU A 40 17.69 -20.41 -2.40
N GLY A 41 17.02 -21.39 -3.02
CA GLY A 41 16.75 -22.70 -2.43
C GLY A 41 15.63 -22.70 -1.39
N TYR A 42 14.62 -21.84 -1.53
CA TYR A 42 13.45 -21.79 -0.63
C TYR A 42 12.15 -22.06 -1.38
N ASP A 43 11.20 -22.76 -0.74
CA ASP A 43 9.92 -23.13 -1.37
C ASP A 43 8.87 -22.00 -1.30
N SER A 44 9.07 -21.00 -0.43
CA SER A 44 8.12 -19.90 -0.22
C SER A 44 8.76 -18.66 0.41
N LEU A 45 8.07 -17.52 0.28
CA LEU A 45 8.44 -16.28 1.00
C LEU A 45 8.37 -16.44 2.52
N ASP A 46 7.46 -17.27 3.03
CA ASP A 46 7.36 -17.56 4.46
C ASP A 46 8.58 -18.35 4.94
N ALA A 47 9.00 -19.39 4.20
CA ALA A 47 10.18 -20.20 4.52
C ALA A 47 11.46 -19.35 4.51
N LEU A 48 11.59 -18.46 3.53
CA LEU A 48 12.69 -17.49 3.47
C LEU A 48 12.64 -16.52 4.66
N THR A 49 11.46 -16.01 5.02
CA THR A 49 11.29 -15.07 6.14
C THR A 49 11.66 -15.71 7.48
N ASP A 50 11.25 -16.96 7.71
CA ASP A 50 11.53 -17.70 8.94
C ASP A 50 13.02 -18.04 9.10
N ALA A 51 13.74 -18.24 7.98
CA ALA A 51 15.19 -18.43 8.00
C ALA A 51 15.95 -17.14 8.34
N ILE A 52 15.41 -15.96 7.99
CA ILE A 52 16.09 -14.66 8.15
C ILE A 52 15.72 -13.97 9.47
N VAL A 53 14.44 -13.99 9.85
CA VAL A 53 13.92 -13.23 11.00
C VAL A 53 13.83 -14.14 12.22
N PRO A 54 14.61 -13.90 13.30
CA PRO A 54 14.52 -14.70 14.51
C PRO A 54 13.11 -14.67 15.10
N GLY A 55 12.51 -15.84 15.34
CA GLY A 55 11.13 -15.94 15.83
C GLY A 55 10.83 -15.13 17.11
N ARG A 56 11.84 -14.91 17.97
CA ARG A 56 11.71 -14.10 19.19
C ARG A 56 11.35 -12.63 18.95
N ILE A 57 11.62 -12.10 17.75
CA ILE A 57 11.30 -10.71 17.38
C ILE A 57 10.24 -10.62 16.27
N LYS A 58 9.82 -11.74 15.67
CA LYS A 58 8.77 -11.77 14.66
C LYS A 58 7.43 -11.48 15.33
N SER A 59 6.66 -10.53 14.80
CA SER A 59 5.30 -10.28 15.28
C SER A 59 4.44 -11.53 15.05
N PRO A 60 3.76 -12.06 16.08
CA PRO A 60 2.89 -13.23 15.92
C PRO A 60 1.53 -12.89 15.30
N ALA A 61 1.17 -11.60 15.27
CA ALA A 61 -0.10 -11.13 14.76
C ALA A 61 0.12 -10.23 13.52
N PRO A 62 -0.82 -10.25 12.56
CA PRO A 62 -0.88 -9.25 11.50
C PRO A 62 -0.97 -7.83 12.06
N LEU A 63 -0.58 -6.84 11.25
CA LEU A 63 -0.72 -5.44 11.62
C LEU A 63 -2.20 -5.08 11.80
N ALA A 64 -2.51 -4.40 12.90
CA ALA A 64 -3.86 -3.90 13.20
C ALA A 64 -4.15 -2.62 12.40
N LEU A 65 -4.30 -2.76 11.07
CA LEU A 65 -4.57 -1.68 10.14
C LEU A 65 -5.99 -1.77 9.56
N PRO A 66 -6.59 -0.64 9.13
CA PRO A 66 -7.82 -0.66 8.36
C PRO A 66 -7.65 -1.45 7.07
N SER A 67 -8.76 -1.94 6.50
CA SER A 67 -8.77 -2.56 5.17
C SER A 67 -8.10 -1.66 4.12
N PRO A 68 -7.46 -2.26 3.10
CA PRO A 68 -6.85 -1.51 2.01
C PRO A 68 -7.89 -0.62 1.30
N MET A 69 -7.39 0.45 0.69
CA MET A 69 -8.19 1.39 -0.10
C MET A 69 -7.61 1.45 -1.51
N THR A 70 -8.48 1.67 -2.49
CA THR A 70 -8.03 2.01 -3.84
C THR A 70 -7.25 3.33 -3.81
N GLU A 71 -6.38 3.56 -4.79
CA GLU A 71 -5.67 4.84 -4.89
C GLU A 71 -6.63 6.03 -5.06
N VAL A 72 -7.72 5.83 -5.79
CA VAL A 72 -8.74 6.86 -6.01
C VAL A 72 -9.38 7.27 -4.68
N ASP A 73 -9.76 6.29 -3.87
CA ASP A 73 -10.37 6.51 -2.55
C ASP A 73 -9.36 7.10 -1.57
N ALA A 74 -8.11 6.66 -1.61
CA ALA A 74 -7.04 7.20 -0.78
C ALA A 74 -6.81 8.69 -1.07
N LEU A 75 -6.73 9.08 -2.35
CA LEU A 75 -6.62 10.49 -2.75
C LEU A 75 -7.84 11.30 -2.33
N ALA A 76 -9.06 10.77 -2.51
CA ALA A 76 -10.28 11.45 -2.08
C ALA A 76 -10.31 11.67 -0.56
N LYS A 77 -9.93 10.65 0.22
CA LYS A 77 -9.84 10.72 1.68
C LYS A 77 -8.82 11.75 2.13
N ILE A 78 -7.62 11.77 1.55
CA ILE A 78 -6.57 12.73 1.90
C ILE A 78 -7.01 14.16 1.54
N ARG A 79 -7.65 14.37 0.39
CA ARG A 79 -8.22 15.68 0.02
C ARG A 79 -9.27 16.16 1.01
N ALA A 80 -10.15 15.28 1.48
CA ALA A 80 -11.17 15.62 2.48
C ALA A 80 -10.57 15.94 3.87
N ILE A 81 -9.41 15.37 4.21
CA ILE A 81 -8.66 15.76 5.41
C ILE A 81 -8.00 17.13 5.19
N ALA A 82 -7.32 17.31 4.05
CA ALA A 82 -6.63 18.55 3.71
C ALA A 82 -7.57 19.76 3.63
N SER A 83 -8.83 19.58 3.22
CA SER A 83 -9.83 20.65 3.15
C SER A 83 -10.21 21.23 4.51
N LYS A 84 -9.83 20.57 5.61
CA LYS A 84 -10.03 21.09 6.97
C LYS A 84 -8.97 22.12 7.37
N ASN A 85 -7.87 22.20 6.63
CA ASN A 85 -6.81 23.17 6.90
C ASN A 85 -7.25 24.58 6.51
N ARG A 86 -6.81 25.58 7.29
CA ARG A 86 -7.02 27.00 6.99
C ARG A 86 -5.71 27.61 6.50
N VAL A 87 -5.67 27.98 5.22
CA VAL A 87 -4.50 28.61 4.62
C VAL A 87 -4.56 30.12 4.89
N PHE A 88 -3.66 30.61 5.74
CA PHE A 88 -3.53 32.03 6.08
C PHE A 88 -2.32 32.66 5.39
N ARG A 89 -2.35 33.99 5.27
CA ARG A 89 -1.11 34.76 5.08
C ARG A 89 -0.38 34.83 6.41
N SER A 90 0.56 33.91 6.61
CA SER A 90 1.32 33.79 7.85
C SER A 90 2.56 34.68 7.82
N PHE A 91 2.65 35.61 8.77
CA PHE A 91 3.82 36.49 8.98
C PHE A 91 4.53 36.20 10.31
N ILE A 92 4.46 34.95 10.79
CA ILE A 92 5.04 34.52 12.05
C ILE A 92 6.58 34.63 12.03
N GLY A 93 7.19 34.41 10.85
CA GLY A 93 8.64 34.39 10.70
C GLY A 93 9.24 33.09 11.24
N GLN A 94 10.31 33.19 12.03
CA GLN A 94 11.01 32.03 12.62
C GLN A 94 11.60 31.05 11.59
N GLY A 95 12.13 31.60 10.49
CA GLY A 95 12.81 30.82 9.46
C GLY A 95 11.92 30.30 8.33
N TYR A 96 10.60 30.51 8.38
CA TYR A 96 9.68 30.16 7.29
C TYR A 96 8.98 31.40 6.76
N TYR A 97 9.10 31.62 5.45
CA TYR A 97 8.54 32.77 4.75
C TYR A 97 7.78 32.29 3.52
N GLY A 98 6.56 32.78 3.32
CA GLY A 98 5.77 32.46 2.12
C GLY A 98 6.49 32.91 0.85
N THR A 99 6.45 32.08 -0.19
CA THR A 99 7.11 32.36 -1.47
C THR A 99 6.20 32.01 -2.64
N HIS A 100 6.49 32.61 -3.79
CA HIS A 100 5.88 32.23 -5.05
C HIS A 100 6.79 31.23 -5.77
N THR A 101 6.48 29.93 -5.66
CA THR A 101 7.21 28.90 -6.40
C THR A 101 6.86 28.98 -7.89
N PRO A 102 7.83 29.22 -8.80
CA PRO A 102 7.56 29.25 -10.24
C PRO A 102 6.97 27.91 -10.72
N ASN A 103 5.87 27.96 -11.49
CA ASN A 103 5.14 26.75 -11.90
C ASN A 103 5.98 25.75 -12.73
N VAL A 104 6.93 26.25 -13.52
CA VAL A 104 7.84 25.39 -14.30
C VAL A 104 8.77 24.58 -13.39
N ILE A 105 9.18 25.16 -12.26
CA ILE A 105 9.98 24.48 -11.25
C ILE A 105 9.09 23.47 -10.52
N LEU A 106 7.92 23.91 -10.03
CA LEU A 106 6.99 23.05 -9.28
C LEU A 106 6.57 21.78 -10.05
N ARG A 107 6.44 21.84 -11.37
CA ARG A 107 5.95 20.71 -12.18
C ARG A 107 7.06 19.76 -12.62
N ASN A 108 8.26 20.26 -12.90
CA ASN A 108 9.27 19.51 -13.65
C ASN A 108 10.51 19.15 -12.82
N ILE A 109 10.58 19.57 -11.56
CA ILE A 109 11.66 19.29 -10.62
C ILE A 109 11.03 18.76 -9.34
#